data_AF-A0A645A1J6-F1
#
_entry.id   AF-A0A645A1J6-F1
#
_cell.length_a   1.000
_cell.length_b   1.000
_cell.length_c   1.000
_cell.angle_alpha   90.00
_cell.angle_beta   90.00
_cell.angle_gamma   90.00
#
_symmetry.space_group_name_H-M   'P 1'
#
loop_
_entity.id
_entity.type
_entity.pdbx_description
1 polymer ?
#
loop_
_entity_poly.entity_id
_entity_poly.type
_entity_poly.pdbx_seq_one_letter_code
_entity_poly.pdbx_strand_id
1 'polypeptide(L)'
;MKSINYYGYYLLKFGKGILAIFIINFILFSAVSFLNSCKKVDNVNPNFSKTNKEFLKALELNVRKIGTISIYNKHNKSLSQIHTKSDSDGQSTSYQPIYLEFPSDVDSETEYMFINTSTIQDLSTLISYTDARIQYEPSETNLYYQLDVPIQSVSNSINPLILDAKEYLYNKGLTEQDIQEMIVNEGGTEEDLIPYVMTLSHIENNQSIANNFSFFFTNNAYAMNEYVRCAMVAIGADVLMNLGSSAASSWSKFAIKKAFGAVAKRALGPIGVAIAIVSFTLCMNE
;
A
#
# COMPACT_ATOMS: atom_id res chain seq x y z
N MET A 1 37.69 48.67 -47.39
CA MET A 1 37.58 47.19 -47.46
C MET A 1 38.42 46.47 -46.38
N LYS A 2 38.48 46.98 -45.12
CA LYS A 2 39.29 46.39 -44.03
C LYS A 2 38.48 45.97 -42.78
N SER A 3 37.17 46.18 -42.78
CA SER A 3 36.30 45.91 -41.61
C SER A 3 35.67 44.51 -41.58
N ILE A 4 35.72 43.75 -42.69
CA ILE A 4 35.04 42.44 -42.80
C ILE A 4 35.88 41.29 -42.18
N ASN A 5 37.21 41.42 -42.13
CA ASN A 5 38.08 40.36 -41.62
C ASN A 5 38.16 40.26 -40.09
N TYR A 6 37.69 41.26 -39.34
CA TYR A 6 37.78 41.23 -37.87
C TYR A 6 36.65 40.41 -37.25
N TYR A 7 35.43 40.46 -37.81
CA TYR A 7 34.27 39.70 -37.31
C TYR A 7 34.37 38.19 -37.58
N GLY A 8 34.99 37.77 -38.69
CA GLY A 8 35.16 36.35 -39.02
C GLY A 8 36.07 35.60 -38.03
N TYR A 9 37.09 36.27 -37.49
CA TYR A 9 38.00 35.68 -36.52
C TYR A 9 37.32 35.41 -35.17
N TYR A 10 36.44 36.31 -34.73
CA TYR A 10 35.69 36.14 -33.48
C TYR A 10 34.62 35.04 -33.60
N LEU A 11 33.92 34.94 -34.73
CA LEU A 11 32.93 33.87 -34.97
C LEU A 11 33.58 32.47 -35.00
N LEU A 12 34.76 32.33 -35.61
CA LEU A 12 35.53 31.08 -35.59
C LEU A 12 36.01 30.69 -34.17
N LYS A 13 36.33 31.68 -33.33
CA LYS A 13 36.77 31.45 -31.95
C LYS A 13 35.59 31.09 -31.04
N PHE A 14 34.42 31.72 -31.26
CA PHE A 14 33.17 31.39 -30.56
C PHE A 14 32.66 29.99 -30.94
N GLY A 15 32.71 29.63 -32.23
CA GLY A 15 32.31 28.32 -32.72
C GLY A 15 33.13 27.17 -32.11
N LYS A 16 34.45 27.36 -31.96
CA LYS A 16 35.32 26.37 -31.30
C LYS A 16 35.00 26.19 -29.81
N GLY A 17 34.62 27.26 -29.12
CA GLY A 17 34.22 27.19 -27.71
C GLY A 17 32.89 26.46 -27.50
N ILE A 18 31.87 26.77 -28.32
CA ILE A 18 30.56 26.12 -28.23
C ILE A 18 30.66 24.63 -28.57
N LEU A 19 31.45 24.27 -29.60
CA LEU A 19 31.62 22.88 -30.02
C LEU A 19 32.34 22.05 -28.93
N ALA A 20 33.30 22.63 -28.22
CA ALA A 20 33.94 21.97 -27.07
C ALA A 20 32.96 21.72 -25.91
N ILE A 21 32.07 22.68 -25.61
CA ILE A 21 31.05 22.52 -24.56
C ILE A 21 30.04 21.42 -24.94
N PHE A 22 29.61 21.37 -26.21
CA PHE A 22 28.73 20.32 -26.71
C PHE A 22 29.38 18.94 -26.64
N ILE A 23 30.67 18.81 -26.99
CA ILE A 23 31.39 17.54 -26.89
C ILE A 23 31.54 17.09 -25.43
N ILE A 24 31.88 18.00 -24.50
CA ILE A 24 31.99 17.66 -23.07
C ILE A 24 30.65 17.19 -22.52
N ASN A 25 29.56 17.89 -22.82
CA ASN A 25 28.22 17.49 -22.39
C ASN A 25 27.77 16.18 -23.02
N PHE A 26 28.11 15.93 -24.29
CA PHE A 26 27.81 14.67 -24.97
C PHE A 26 28.61 13.50 -24.37
N ILE A 27 29.88 13.72 -24.01
CA ILE A 27 30.71 12.73 -23.32
C ILE A 27 30.16 12.43 -21.93
N LEU A 28 29.81 13.46 -21.14
CA LEU A 28 29.18 13.27 -19.82
C LEU A 28 27.84 12.54 -19.93
N PHE A 29 27.01 12.89 -20.91
CA PHE A 29 25.73 12.22 -21.17
C PHE A 29 25.93 10.76 -21.58
N SER A 30 26.87 10.49 -22.48
CA SER A 30 27.21 9.13 -22.90
C SER A 30 27.78 8.30 -21.74
N ALA A 31 28.63 8.88 -20.88
CA ALA A 31 29.17 8.19 -19.71
C ALA A 31 28.07 7.80 -18.71
N VAL A 32 27.06 8.65 -18.50
CA VAL A 32 25.88 8.31 -17.70
C VAL A 32 25.03 7.21 -18.36
N SER A 33 24.88 7.24 -19.70
CA SER A 33 24.16 6.18 -20.45
C SER A 33 24.90 4.84 -20.44
N PHE A 34 26.23 4.81 -20.54
CA PHE A 34 27.02 3.57 -20.46
C PHE A 34 27.00 2.96 -19.05
N LEU A 35 26.96 3.78 -18.00
CA LEU A 35 26.79 3.30 -16.62
C LEU A 35 25.38 2.72 -16.36
N ASN A 36 24.35 3.21 -17.05
CA ASN A 36 23.00 2.61 -17.02
C ASN A 36 22.84 1.40 -17.95
N SER A 37 23.70 1.22 -18.94
CA SER A 37 23.61 0.09 -19.88
C SER A 37 24.14 -1.24 -19.31
N CYS A 38 24.75 -1.21 -18.12
CA CYS A 38 25.21 -2.39 -17.37
C CYS A 38 24.36 -2.67 -16.12
N LYS A 39 23.02 -2.61 -16.22
CA LYS A 39 22.11 -3.46 -15.42
C LYS A 39 20.87 -3.82 -16.23
N LYS A 40 21.07 -4.46 -17.39
CA LYS A 40 20.01 -5.28 -17.97
C LYS A 40 20.14 -6.69 -17.43
N VAL A 41 19.54 -6.91 -16.27
CA VAL A 41 19.17 -8.25 -15.81
C VAL A 41 17.66 -8.29 -15.87
N ASP A 42 17.16 -8.52 -17.10
CA ASP A 42 15.83 -9.07 -17.31
C ASP A 42 15.85 -10.50 -16.76
N ASN A 43 15.80 -10.63 -15.44
CA ASN A 43 15.47 -11.86 -14.74
C ASN A 43 14.53 -11.46 -13.61
N VAL A 44 13.27 -11.19 -13.95
CA VAL A 44 12.21 -11.50 -12.98
C VAL A 44 12.35 -13.00 -12.76
N ASN A 45 13.00 -13.39 -11.65
CA ASN A 45 13.13 -14.79 -11.27
C ASN A 45 11.74 -15.42 -11.41
N PRO A 46 11.56 -16.50 -12.17
CA PRO A 46 10.26 -17.13 -12.36
C PRO A 46 9.60 -17.50 -11.02
N ASN A 47 10.40 -17.70 -9.97
CA ASN A 47 9.91 -17.89 -8.60
C ASN A 47 9.17 -16.65 -8.05
N PHE A 48 9.60 -15.42 -8.37
CA PHE A 48 8.91 -14.20 -7.93
C PHE A 48 7.49 -14.10 -8.47
N SER A 49 7.29 -14.34 -9.77
CA SER A 49 5.94 -14.29 -10.37
C SER A 49 5.01 -15.37 -9.80
N LYS A 50 5.57 -16.53 -9.42
CA LYS A 50 4.82 -17.63 -8.80
C LYS A 50 4.38 -17.27 -7.37
N THR A 51 5.30 -16.81 -6.53
CA THR A 51 5.01 -16.42 -5.14
C THR A 51 4.01 -15.27 -5.05
N ASN A 52 4.08 -14.29 -5.96
CA ASN A 52 3.10 -13.20 -6.03
C ASN A 52 1.67 -13.74 -6.27
N LYS A 53 1.53 -14.75 -7.15
CA LYS A 53 0.22 -15.38 -7.43
C LYS A 53 -0.27 -16.21 -6.27
N GLU A 54 0.63 -16.87 -5.54
CA GLU A 54 0.28 -17.68 -4.38
C GLU A 54 -0.23 -16.80 -3.23
N PHE A 55 0.45 -15.70 -2.92
CA PHE A 55 0.00 -14.74 -1.92
C PHE A 55 -1.36 -14.12 -2.28
N LEU A 56 -1.53 -13.65 -3.52
CA LEU A 56 -2.80 -13.03 -3.94
C LEU A 56 -3.96 -14.04 -3.95
N LYS A 57 -3.70 -15.30 -4.30
CA LYS A 57 -4.70 -16.37 -4.21
C LYS A 57 -5.07 -16.65 -2.75
N ALA A 58 -4.09 -16.71 -1.85
CA ALA A 58 -4.35 -16.91 -0.42
C ALA A 58 -5.16 -15.73 0.15
N LEU A 59 -4.85 -14.51 -0.25
CA LEU A 59 -5.61 -13.30 0.09
C LEU A 59 -7.07 -13.43 -0.35
N GLU A 60 -7.31 -13.73 -1.63
CA GLU A 60 -8.67 -13.88 -2.20
C GLU A 60 -9.52 -14.93 -1.44
N LEU A 61 -8.90 -16.05 -1.07
CA LEU A 61 -9.57 -17.11 -0.30
C LEU A 61 -9.96 -16.68 1.12
N ASN A 62 -9.16 -15.81 1.74
CA ASN A 62 -9.38 -15.37 3.12
C ASN A 62 -10.24 -14.11 3.24
N VAL A 63 -10.33 -13.28 2.19
CA VAL A 63 -11.12 -12.02 2.20
C VAL A 63 -12.57 -12.27 2.57
N ARG A 64 -13.21 -13.30 2.01
CA ARG A 64 -14.61 -13.61 2.36
C ARG A 64 -14.76 -13.93 3.84
N LYS A 65 -13.85 -14.73 4.40
CA LYS A 65 -13.85 -15.07 5.82
C LYS A 65 -13.72 -13.82 6.69
N ILE A 66 -12.76 -12.95 6.35
CA ILE A 66 -12.49 -11.69 7.07
C ILE A 66 -13.68 -10.73 6.95
N GLY A 67 -14.19 -10.51 5.74
CA GLY A 67 -15.28 -9.59 5.45
C GLY A 67 -16.59 -9.95 6.17
N THR A 68 -16.87 -11.25 6.35
CA THR A 68 -18.09 -11.73 7.03
C THR A 68 -18.01 -11.77 8.56
N ILE A 69 -16.89 -11.37 9.16
CA ILE A 69 -16.78 -11.31 10.64
C ILE A 69 -17.80 -10.30 11.17
N SER A 70 -18.70 -10.78 12.04
CA SER A 70 -19.73 -9.95 12.65
C SER A 70 -19.15 -8.95 13.64
N ILE A 71 -19.57 -7.69 13.53
CA ILE A 71 -19.29 -6.58 14.43
C ILE A 71 -20.56 -6.28 15.22
N TYR A 72 -20.40 -5.90 16.49
CA TYR A 72 -21.53 -5.47 17.30
C TYR A 72 -21.66 -3.93 17.24
N ASN A 73 -22.80 -3.46 16.73
CA ASN A 73 -23.21 -2.07 16.82
C ASN A 73 -24.25 -1.93 17.93
N LYS A 74 -23.95 -1.10 18.93
CA LYS A 74 -24.86 -0.83 20.07
C LYS A 74 -26.21 -0.25 19.63
N HIS A 75 -26.26 0.48 18.52
CA HIS A 75 -27.50 1.06 18.00
C HIS A 75 -28.44 0.02 17.37
N ASN A 76 -27.92 -1.13 16.93
CA ASN A 76 -28.72 -2.15 16.25
C ASN A 76 -29.52 -3.07 17.16
N LYS A 77 -29.31 -3.07 18.48
CA LYS A 77 -30.03 -3.96 19.39
C LYS A 77 -30.38 -3.31 20.72
N SER A 78 -31.67 -3.33 21.03
CA SER A 78 -32.18 -3.30 22.40
C SER A 78 -31.36 -4.26 23.28
N LEU A 79 -30.99 -3.79 24.47
CA LEU A 79 -30.12 -4.37 25.49
C LEU A 79 -30.46 -5.81 25.97
N SER A 80 -31.43 -6.48 25.35
CA SER A 80 -32.09 -7.70 25.82
C SER A 80 -31.41 -9.03 25.46
N GLN A 81 -30.13 -9.03 25.04
CA GLN A 81 -29.37 -10.28 24.84
C GLN A 81 -27.96 -10.25 25.46
N ILE A 82 -27.74 -9.38 26.46
CA ILE A 82 -26.45 -9.25 27.16
C ILE A 82 -26.22 -10.36 28.22
N HIS A 83 -27.04 -11.41 28.31
CA HIS A 83 -26.71 -12.54 29.17
C HIS A 83 -26.40 -13.79 28.35
N THR A 84 -25.09 -14.06 28.27
CA THR A 84 -24.49 -15.38 28.06
C THR A 84 -25.04 -16.18 26.88
N LYS A 85 -24.62 -15.83 25.66
CA LYS A 85 -24.24 -16.88 24.73
C LYS A 85 -22.78 -17.20 24.99
N SER A 86 -22.56 -18.13 25.92
CA SER A 86 -21.40 -19.01 25.82
C SER A 86 -21.56 -19.69 24.48
N ASP A 87 -20.74 -19.32 23.50
CA ASP A 87 -20.52 -20.21 22.38
C ASP A 87 -20.06 -21.56 22.97
N SER A 88 -20.58 -22.64 22.43
CA SER A 88 -20.31 -24.02 22.87
C SER A 88 -18.89 -24.48 22.50
N ASP A 89 -17.95 -23.55 22.42
CA ASP A 89 -16.52 -23.77 22.27
C ASP A 89 -15.85 -22.71 23.15
N GLY A 90 -15.14 -23.13 24.19
CA GLY A 90 -14.79 -22.33 25.38
C GLY A 90 -13.76 -21.23 25.14
N GLN A 91 -13.91 -20.41 24.10
CA GLN A 91 -13.06 -19.28 23.79
C GLN A 91 -13.81 -17.98 24.09
N SER A 92 -13.41 -17.31 25.16
CA SER A 92 -13.92 -15.99 25.52
C SER A 92 -13.67 -15.02 24.36
N THR A 93 -14.72 -14.60 23.66
CA THR A 93 -14.63 -13.62 22.58
C THR A 93 -14.38 -12.25 23.19
N SER A 94 -13.11 -11.85 23.24
CA SER A 94 -12.73 -10.49 23.62
C SER A 94 -13.18 -9.52 22.53
N TYR A 95 -13.95 -8.50 22.91
CA TYR A 95 -14.39 -7.41 22.02
C TYR A 95 -13.52 -6.18 22.27
N GLN A 96 -13.03 -5.59 21.19
CA GLN A 96 -12.29 -4.33 21.19
C GLN A 96 -13.23 -3.21 20.72
N PRO A 97 -13.51 -2.19 21.55
CA PRO A 97 -14.25 -1.02 21.09
C PRO A 97 -13.39 -0.21 20.13
N ILE A 98 -14.04 0.27 19.07
CA ILE A 98 -13.52 1.27 18.14
C ILE A 98 -14.54 2.39 17.97
N TYR A 99 -14.08 3.58 17.62
CA TYR A 99 -14.89 4.77 17.41
C TYR A 99 -14.63 5.33 16.02
N LEU A 100 -15.68 5.78 15.33
CA LEU A 100 -15.57 6.39 14.02
C LEU A 100 -15.66 7.91 14.13
N GLU A 101 -14.60 8.58 13.69
CA GLU A 101 -14.56 10.03 13.53
C GLU A 101 -14.85 10.39 12.07
N PHE A 102 -16.00 11.01 11.83
CA PHE A 102 -16.38 11.49 10.49
C PHE A 102 -15.75 12.86 10.20
N PRO A 103 -15.33 13.13 8.95
CA PRO A 103 -14.68 14.40 8.58
C PRO A 103 -15.64 15.60 8.53
N SER A 104 -16.94 15.34 8.43
CA SER A 104 -18.01 16.34 8.40
C SER A 104 -19.21 15.88 9.24
N ASP A 105 -20.17 16.78 9.41
CA ASP A 105 -21.45 16.44 10.04
C ASP A 105 -22.08 15.22 9.36
N VAL A 106 -22.64 14.32 10.18
CA VAL A 106 -23.24 13.06 9.72
C VAL A 106 -24.64 13.35 9.17
N ASP A 107 -24.83 13.08 7.88
CA ASP A 107 -26.15 13.14 7.23
C ASP A 107 -26.96 11.86 7.47
N SER A 108 -28.22 11.87 7.02
CA SER A 108 -29.12 10.73 7.22
C SER A 108 -28.67 9.45 6.51
N GLU A 109 -27.93 9.57 5.41
CA GLU A 109 -27.45 8.40 4.65
C GLU A 109 -26.29 7.75 5.40
N THR A 110 -25.35 8.56 5.85
CA THR A 110 -24.20 8.14 6.68
C THR A 110 -24.68 7.53 7.99
N GLU A 111 -25.65 8.14 8.67
CA GLU A 111 -26.26 7.61 9.88
C GLU A 111 -26.89 6.23 9.62
N TYR A 112 -27.64 6.09 8.52
CA TYR A 112 -28.24 4.81 8.14
C TYR A 112 -27.19 3.73 7.84
N MET A 113 -26.11 4.08 7.14
CA MET A 113 -25.00 3.14 6.86
C MET A 113 -24.29 2.73 8.16
N PHE A 114 -24.03 3.68 9.05
CA PHE A 114 -23.43 3.41 10.35
C PHE A 114 -24.31 2.46 11.17
N ILE A 115 -25.60 2.76 11.30
CA ILE A 115 -26.55 1.89 12.01
C ILE A 115 -26.49 0.49 11.41
N ASN A 116 -26.59 0.33 10.09
CA ASN A 116 -26.57 -1.01 9.47
C ASN A 116 -25.20 -1.71 9.41
N THR A 117 -24.13 -1.08 9.90
CA THR A 117 -22.80 -1.70 9.93
C THR A 117 -22.79 -2.90 10.88
N SER A 118 -22.63 -4.10 10.32
CA SER A 118 -22.71 -5.36 11.06
C SER A 118 -21.56 -6.32 10.79
N THR A 119 -20.71 -6.02 9.82
CA THR A 119 -19.56 -6.84 9.42
C THR A 119 -18.33 -5.99 9.10
N ILE A 120 -17.14 -6.60 9.02
CA ILE A 120 -15.91 -5.90 8.58
C ILE A 120 -16.08 -5.35 7.16
N GLN A 121 -16.82 -6.02 6.29
CA GLN A 121 -17.12 -5.52 4.95
C GLN A 121 -18.01 -4.27 4.98
N ASP A 122 -19.06 -4.27 5.82
CA ASP A 122 -19.93 -3.08 5.97
C ASP A 122 -19.10 -1.90 6.51
N LEU A 123 -18.24 -2.16 7.49
CA LEU A 123 -17.35 -1.15 8.07
C LEU A 123 -16.37 -0.59 7.02
N SER A 124 -15.75 -1.46 6.23
CA SER A 124 -14.89 -1.04 5.11
C SER A 124 -15.64 -0.19 4.10
N THR A 125 -16.89 -0.56 3.78
CA THR A 125 -17.74 0.22 2.86
C THR A 125 -18.07 1.59 3.43
N LEU A 126 -18.44 1.65 4.71
CA LEU A 126 -18.74 2.91 5.41
C LEU A 126 -17.51 3.84 5.42
N ILE A 127 -16.33 3.32 5.77
CA ILE A 127 -15.09 4.10 5.78
C ILE A 127 -14.78 4.62 4.38
N SER A 128 -14.89 3.76 3.36
CA SER A 128 -14.63 4.16 1.97
C SER A 128 -15.62 5.20 1.44
N TYR A 129 -16.87 5.20 1.93
CA TYR A 129 -17.89 6.16 1.52
C TYR A 129 -17.72 7.52 2.21
N THR A 130 -17.28 7.52 3.47
CA THR A 130 -17.31 8.71 4.34
C THR A 130 -15.93 9.31 4.65
N ASP A 131 -14.84 8.63 4.29
CA ASP A 131 -13.48 8.92 4.76
C ASP A 131 -13.36 8.94 6.30
N ALA A 132 -14.23 8.20 7.01
CA ALA A 132 -14.21 8.11 8.47
C ALA A 132 -12.90 7.52 8.98
N ARG A 133 -12.41 8.06 10.11
CA ARG A 133 -11.18 7.62 10.77
C ARG A 133 -11.50 6.76 11.97
N ILE A 134 -10.80 5.64 12.10
CA ILE A 134 -10.92 4.75 13.25
C ILE A 134 -10.07 5.28 14.40
N GLN A 135 -10.65 5.35 15.59
CA GLN A 135 -9.98 5.67 16.84
C GLN A 135 -10.24 4.58 17.89
N TYR A 136 -9.28 4.37 18.79
CA TYR A 136 -9.42 3.44 19.92
C TYR A 136 -9.88 4.11 21.21
N GLU A 137 -9.91 5.44 21.22
CA GLU A 137 -10.33 6.24 22.35
C GLU A 137 -11.54 7.11 21.95
N PRO A 138 -12.50 7.28 22.86
CA PRO A 138 -13.63 8.16 22.61
C PRO A 138 -13.20 9.64 22.66
N SER A 139 -13.88 10.45 21.86
CA SER A 139 -13.82 11.91 21.81
C SER A 139 -15.25 12.49 21.86
N GLU A 140 -15.37 13.80 22.01
CA GLU A 140 -16.66 14.48 21.97
C GLU A 140 -17.41 14.28 20.64
N THR A 141 -16.68 14.06 19.54
CA THR A 141 -17.21 13.96 18.18
C THR A 141 -17.51 12.53 17.75
N ASN A 142 -16.96 11.51 18.42
CA ASN A 142 -17.08 10.10 17.99
C ASN A 142 -17.81 9.18 18.99
N LEU A 143 -18.17 9.69 20.17
CA LEU A 143 -18.72 8.88 21.27
C LEU A 143 -19.98 8.09 20.88
N TYR A 144 -20.81 8.66 20.00
CA TYR A 144 -22.05 8.05 19.52
C TYR A 144 -21.83 7.01 18.42
N TYR A 145 -20.62 6.94 17.87
CA TYR A 145 -20.24 6.12 16.71
C TYR A 145 -19.29 4.98 17.11
N GLN A 146 -19.64 4.28 18.19
CA GLN A 146 -18.90 3.13 18.70
C GLN A 146 -19.34 1.82 18.03
N LEU A 147 -18.35 1.00 17.66
CA LEU A 147 -18.53 -0.39 17.26
C LEU A 147 -17.64 -1.30 18.12
N ASP A 148 -18.12 -2.50 18.43
CA ASP A 148 -17.36 -3.50 19.19
C ASP A 148 -16.96 -4.66 18.25
N VAL A 149 -15.64 -4.84 18.06
CA VAL A 149 -15.07 -5.79 17.10
C VAL A 149 -14.49 -7.02 17.82
N PRO A 150 -14.82 -8.27 17.43
CA PRO A 150 -14.27 -9.47 18.06
C PRO A 150 -12.81 -9.70 17.64
N ILE A 151 -11.87 -9.15 18.40
CA ILE A 151 -10.45 -9.10 18.00
C ILE A 151 -9.86 -10.48 17.74
N GLN A 152 -10.24 -11.49 18.54
CA GLN A 152 -9.72 -12.84 18.38
C GLN A 152 -10.16 -13.48 17.07
N SER A 153 -11.42 -13.26 16.66
CA SER A 153 -11.95 -13.75 15.39
C SER A 153 -11.24 -13.09 14.20
N VAL A 154 -10.90 -11.81 14.33
CA VAL A 154 -10.11 -11.06 13.35
C VAL A 154 -8.70 -11.63 13.26
N SER A 155 -7.95 -11.68 14.37
CA SER A 155 -6.59 -12.22 14.41
C SER A 155 -6.51 -13.65 13.85
N ASN A 156 -7.42 -14.54 14.28
CA ASN A 156 -7.46 -15.92 13.79
C ASN A 156 -7.74 -16.02 12.27
N SER A 157 -8.40 -15.02 11.69
CA SER A 157 -8.73 -14.99 10.26
C SER A 157 -7.61 -14.42 9.40
N ILE A 158 -6.79 -13.51 9.94
CA ILE A 158 -5.64 -12.91 9.23
C ILE A 158 -4.34 -13.71 9.42
N ASN A 159 -4.18 -14.46 10.52
CA ASN A 159 -2.96 -15.21 10.84
C ASN A 159 -2.41 -16.07 9.69
N PRO A 160 -3.23 -16.81 8.91
CA PRO A 160 -2.71 -17.57 7.78
C PRO A 160 -1.96 -16.69 6.76
N LEU A 161 -2.42 -15.46 6.53
CA LEU A 161 -1.83 -14.52 5.58
C LEU A 161 -0.48 -13.97 6.04
N ILE A 162 -0.19 -13.99 7.34
CA ILE A 162 1.12 -13.59 7.87
C ILE A 162 2.20 -14.55 7.35
N LEU A 163 1.91 -15.86 7.34
CA LEU A 163 2.83 -16.86 6.81
C LEU A 163 3.07 -16.67 5.32
N ASP A 164 2.01 -16.44 4.54
CA ASP A 164 2.11 -16.17 3.11
C ASP A 164 2.90 -14.88 2.84
N ALA A 165 2.71 -13.84 3.66
CA ALA A 165 3.48 -12.60 3.58
C ALA A 165 4.97 -12.81 3.89
N LYS A 166 5.29 -13.61 4.91
CA LYS A 166 6.68 -13.97 5.21
C LYS A 166 7.31 -14.76 4.07
N GLU A 167 6.61 -15.75 3.50
CA GLU A 167 7.10 -16.52 2.35
C GLU A 167 7.37 -15.62 1.14
N TYR A 168 6.51 -14.64 0.88
CA TYR A 168 6.75 -13.62 -0.13
C TYR A 168 8.08 -12.88 0.12
N LEU A 169 8.31 -12.39 1.34
CA LEU A 169 9.51 -11.63 1.70
C LEU A 169 10.78 -12.49 1.70
N TYR A 170 10.69 -13.76 2.11
CA TYR A 170 11.79 -14.71 1.98
C TYR A 170 12.22 -14.89 0.54
N ASN A 171 11.26 -14.99 -0.38
CA ASN A 171 11.56 -15.06 -1.80
C ASN A 171 12.27 -13.79 -2.28
N LYS A 172 11.91 -12.59 -1.76
CA LYS A 172 12.64 -11.33 -1.97
C LYS A 172 14.04 -11.28 -1.34
N GLY A 173 14.48 -12.37 -0.72
CA GLY A 173 15.81 -12.55 -0.16
C GLY A 173 15.95 -12.04 1.26
N LEU A 174 14.86 -11.63 1.93
CA LEU A 174 14.90 -11.29 3.35
C LEU A 174 15.01 -12.57 4.18
N THR A 175 15.77 -12.53 5.26
CA THR A 175 15.76 -13.61 6.27
C THR A 175 14.69 -13.35 7.32
N GLU A 176 14.38 -14.34 8.18
CA GLU A 176 13.50 -14.10 9.32
C GLU A 176 14.06 -12.98 10.22
N GLN A 177 15.38 -12.96 10.42
CA GLN A 177 16.02 -11.87 11.15
C GLN A 177 15.81 -10.51 10.47
N ASP A 178 15.92 -10.43 9.13
CA ASP A 178 15.66 -9.19 8.40
C ASP A 178 14.22 -8.67 8.63
N ILE A 179 13.24 -9.58 8.64
CA ILE A 179 11.82 -9.26 8.84
C ILE A 179 11.59 -8.80 10.30
N GLN A 180 12.09 -9.54 11.28
CA GLN A 180 11.92 -9.19 12.68
C GLN A 180 12.60 -7.86 13.03
N GLU A 181 13.81 -7.63 12.53
CA GLU A 181 14.48 -6.32 12.68
C GLU A 181 13.65 -5.18 12.06
N MET A 182 13.07 -5.40 10.89
CA MET A 182 12.23 -4.40 10.22
C MET A 182 10.96 -4.07 11.02
N ILE A 183 10.29 -5.09 11.56
CA ILE A 183 9.11 -4.94 12.41
C ILE A 183 9.45 -4.13 13.66
N VAL A 184 10.51 -4.53 14.38
CA VAL A 184 10.93 -3.89 15.63
C VAL A 184 11.40 -2.45 15.40
N ASN A 185 12.21 -2.21 14.36
CA ASN A 185 12.76 -0.88 14.09
C ASN A 185 11.70 0.16 13.72
N GLU A 186 10.62 -0.27 13.07
CA GLU A 186 9.53 0.61 12.66
C GLU A 186 8.35 0.61 13.63
N GLY A 187 8.42 -0.17 14.72
CA GLY A 187 7.36 -0.26 15.73
C GLY A 187 6.08 -0.92 15.23
N GLY A 188 6.18 -1.80 14.22
CA GLY A 188 5.03 -2.53 13.67
C GLY A 188 4.78 -3.86 14.36
N THR A 189 3.85 -4.63 13.81
CA THR A 189 3.57 -6.02 14.20
C THR A 189 3.65 -6.96 12.99
N GLU A 190 3.52 -8.27 13.21
CA GLU A 190 3.58 -9.24 12.10
C GLU A 190 2.37 -9.12 11.15
N GLU A 191 1.23 -8.70 11.66
CA GLU A 191 0.01 -8.45 10.88
C GLU A 191 0.24 -7.38 9.80
N ASP A 192 1.09 -6.38 10.08
CA ASP A 192 1.40 -5.28 9.17
C ASP A 192 2.13 -5.77 7.90
N LEU A 193 2.74 -6.95 7.96
CA LEU A 193 3.34 -7.59 6.78
C LEU A 193 2.29 -7.87 5.70
N ILE A 194 1.03 -8.10 6.07
CA ILE A 194 -0.03 -8.43 5.12
C ILE A 194 -0.31 -7.24 4.19
N PRO A 195 -0.79 -6.06 4.67
CA PRO A 195 -1.02 -4.92 3.78
C PRO A 195 0.27 -4.46 3.08
N TYR A 196 1.42 -4.64 3.71
CA TYR A 196 2.71 -4.36 3.10
C TYR A 196 2.97 -5.23 1.87
N VAL A 197 2.86 -6.56 2.00
CA VAL A 197 3.07 -7.51 0.91
C VAL A 197 1.97 -7.44 -0.15
N MET A 198 0.73 -7.14 0.23
CA MET A 198 -0.35 -6.84 -0.72
C MET A 198 0.07 -5.73 -1.67
N THR A 199 0.63 -4.65 -1.13
CA THR A 199 1.08 -3.52 -1.96
C THR A 199 2.28 -3.87 -2.82
N LEU A 200 3.29 -4.54 -2.25
CA LEU A 200 4.48 -4.96 -3.00
C LEU A 200 4.12 -5.87 -4.17
N SER A 201 3.34 -6.93 -3.90
CA SER A 201 2.91 -7.91 -4.90
C SER A 201 2.21 -7.23 -6.08
N HIS A 202 1.43 -6.21 -5.76
CA HIS A 202 0.62 -5.51 -6.73
C HIS A 202 1.44 -4.54 -7.59
N ILE A 203 2.36 -3.76 -6.98
CA ILE A 203 3.30 -2.91 -7.71
C ILE A 203 4.07 -3.75 -8.74
N GLU A 204 4.56 -4.92 -8.33
CA GLU A 204 5.36 -5.78 -9.21
C GLU A 204 4.56 -6.39 -10.37
N ASN A 205 3.32 -6.81 -10.13
CA ASN A 205 2.48 -7.35 -11.20
C ASN A 205 2.14 -6.29 -12.26
N ASN A 206 1.99 -5.03 -11.86
CA ASN A 206 1.59 -3.94 -12.75
C ASN A 206 2.75 -3.17 -13.40
N GLN A 207 4.00 -3.38 -12.97
CA GLN A 207 5.18 -2.85 -13.66
C GLN A 207 5.37 -3.42 -15.08
N SER A 208 4.69 -4.50 -15.44
CA SER A 208 4.75 -5.09 -16.78
C SER A 208 4.08 -4.23 -17.88
N ILE A 209 3.21 -3.27 -17.53
CA ILE A 209 2.48 -2.43 -18.50
C ILE A 209 3.23 -1.11 -18.80
N ALA A 210 4.15 -0.67 -17.94
CA ALA A 210 4.90 0.58 -18.14
C ALA A 210 6.11 0.45 -19.10
N ASN A 211 6.51 -0.77 -19.46
CA ASN A 211 7.76 -1.01 -20.19
C ASN A 211 7.65 -0.87 -21.72
N ASN A 212 6.52 -0.38 -22.25
CA ASN A 212 6.34 -0.27 -23.70
C ASN A 212 5.94 1.12 -24.19
N PHE A 213 6.50 2.18 -23.60
CA PHE A 213 6.44 3.51 -24.20
C PHE A 213 7.80 4.22 -24.14
N SER A 214 8.66 3.85 -25.09
CA SER A 214 9.72 4.76 -25.55
C SER A 214 9.09 5.79 -26.47
N PHE A 215 8.95 7.05 -26.03
CA PHE A 215 9.39 8.18 -26.86
C PHE A 215 9.51 9.47 -26.05
N PHE A 216 10.61 10.17 -26.30
CA PHE A 216 10.94 11.52 -25.86
C PHE A 216 9.76 12.50 -26.04
N PHE A 217 9.59 13.43 -25.08
CA PHE A 217 8.68 14.59 -25.10
C PHE A 217 7.20 14.40 -24.69
N THR A 218 6.94 13.81 -23.52
CA THR A 218 5.69 14.05 -22.79
C THR A 218 5.97 14.23 -21.31
N ASN A 219 5.34 15.24 -20.69
CA ASN A 219 5.23 15.30 -19.24
C ASN A 219 4.49 14.02 -18.82
N ASN A 220 5.17 13.11 -18.13
CA ASN A 220 4.57 11.90 -17.60
C ASN A 220 3.53 12.28 -16.52
N ALA A 221 2.31 12.58 -16.96
CA ALA A 221 1.15 12.25 -16.17
C ALA A 221 1.10 10.71 -16.15
N TYR A 222 1.74 10.12 -15.15
CA TYR A 222 1.51 8.72 -14.83
C TYR A 222 0.00 8.56 -14.69
N ALA A 223 -0.64 7.81 -15.59
CA ALA A 223 -1.95 7.26 -15.32
C ALA A 223 -1.74 6.37 -14.10
N MET A 224 -2.01 6.91 -12.90
CA MET A 224 -1.99 6.11 -11.69
C MET A 224 -2.96 4.97 -11.93
N ASN A 225 -2.41 3.76 -11.97
CA ASN A 225 -3.24 2.58 -12.12
C ASN A 225 -4.30 2.61 -11.01
N GLU A 226 -5.56 2.36 -11.35
CA GLU A 226 -6.71 2.32 -10.45
C GLU A 226 -6.41 1.52 -9.18
N TYR A 227 -5.61 0.47 -9.32
CA TYR A 227 -5.19 -0.36 -8.20
C TYR A 227 -4.09 0.23 -7.30
N VAL A 228 -3.21 1.09 -7.83
CA VAL A 228 -2.31 1.89 -6.98
C VAL A 228 -3.12 2.91 -6.18
N ARG A 229 -4.22 3.43 -6.76
CA ARG A 229 -5.22 4.22 -6.03
C ARG A 229 -5.84 3.37 -4.91
N CYS A 230 -6.24 2.13 -5.18
CA CYS A 230 -6.77 1.20 -4.18
C CYS A 230 -5.79 0.93 -3.03
N ALA A 231 -4.52 0.64 -3.33
CA ALA A 231 -3.50 0.43 -2.31
C ALA A 231 -3.24 1.71 -1.48
N MET A 232 -3.22 2.88 -2.14
CA MET A 232 -3.07 4.16 -1.45
C MET A 232 -4.27 4.52 -0.59
N VAL A 233 -5.50 4.20 -1.00
CA VAL A 233 -6.70 4.43 -0.19
C VAL A 233 -6.73 3.46 0.99
N ALA A 234 -6.41 2.18 0.77
CA ALA A 234 -6.46 1.16 1.82
C ALA A 234 -5.35 1.30 2.87
N ILE A 235 -4.17 1.80 2.49
CA ILE A 235 -2.97 1.82 3.36
C ILE A 235 -2.47 3.24 3.62
N GLY A 236 -2.91 4.22 2.81
CA GLY A 236 -2.60 5.64 3.00
C GLY A 236 -1.19 6.07 2.58
N ALA A 237 -0.39 5.26 1.90
CA ALA A 237 1.07 5.45 1.86
C ALA A 237 1.66 6.10 0.59
N ASP A 238 1.94 7.41 0.67
CA ASP A 238 2.70 8.19 -0.34
C ASP A 238 4.11 7.66 -0.62
N VAL A 239 4.76 7.07 0.39
CA VAL A 239 6.12 6.50 0.26
C VAL A 239 6.16 5.36 -0.75
N LEU A 240 5.05 4.64 -0.90
CA LEU A 240 4.92 3.52 -1.84
C LEU A 240 4.78 4.02 -3.29
N MET A 241 4.23 5.20 -3.52
CA MET A 241 4.15 5.83 -4.84
C MET A 241 5.55 6.16 -5.39
N ASN A 242 6.43 6.69 -4.54
CA ASN A 242 7.83 6.99 -4.91
C ASN A 242 8.66 5.73 -5.18
N LEU A 243 8.27 4.58 -4.63
CA LEU A 243 8.93 3.30 -4.87
C LEU A 243 8.36 2.59 -6.11
N GLY A 244 7.04 2.69 -6.35
CA GLY A 244 6.37 2.18 -7.53
C GLY A 244 6.71 2.93 -8.82
N SER A 245 7.08 4.21 -8.73
CA SER A 245 7.59 5.02 -9.86
C SER A 245 9.02 4.67 -10.27
N SER A 246 9.72 3.83 -9.51
CA SER A 246 11.07 3.39 -9.85
C SER A 246 11.04 2.35 -10.96
N ALA A 247 11.83 2.56 -12.02
CA ALA A 247 12.03 1.60 -13.12
C ALA A 247 12.81 0.33 -12.69
N ALA A 248 13.08 0.15 -11.40
CA ALA A 248 13.78 -1.02 -10.87
C ALA A 248 12.85 -2.24 -10.84
N SER A 249 13.25 -3.30 -11.56
CA SER A 249 12.56 -4.61 -11.60
C SER A 249 12.61 -5.39 -10.27
N SER A 250 13.38 -4.90 -9.30
CA SER A 250 13.49 -5.47 -7.96
C SER A 250 13.94 -4.39 -6.97
N TRP A 251 13.39 -4.42 -5.76
CA TRP A 251 13.73 -3.46 -4.71
C TRP A 251 14.91 -3.97 -3.87
N SER A 252 15.79 -3.06 -3.46
CA SER A 252 16.84 -3.40 -2.49
C SER A 252 16.21 -3.75 -1.14
N LYS A 253 16.87 -4.61 -0.34
CA LYS A 253 16.44 -4.92 1.03
C LYS A 253 16.21 -3.65 1.86
N PHE A 254 17.06 -2.64 1.71
CA PHE A 254 16.93 -1.36 2.41
C PHE A 254 15.64 -0.62 1.99
N ALA A 255 15.33 -0.58 0.70
CA ALA A 255 14.11 0.03 0.20
C ALA A 255 12.85 -0.71 0.68
N ILE A 256 12.90 -2.06 0.69
CA ILE A 256 11.85 -2.92 1.25
C ILE A 256 11.64 -2.56 2.73
N LYS A 257 12.70 -2.62 3.56
CA LYS A 257 12.61 -2.30 4.99
C LYS A 257 12.05 -0.89 5.27
N LYS A 258 12.49 0.12 4.51
CA LYS A 258 12.00 1.51 4.68
C LYS A 258 10.53 1.68 4.26
N ALA A 259 10.09 0.95 3.25
CA ALA A 259 8.70 0.98 2.78
C ALA A 259 7.73 0.41 3.82
N PHE A 260 8.16 -0.64 4.55
CA PHE A 260 7.37 -1.24 5.61
C PHE A 260 7.00 -0.22 6.70
N GLY A 261 7.93 0.64 7.11
CA GLY A 261 7.66 1.66 8.12
C GLY A 261 6.56 2.65 7.75
N ALA A 262 6.30 2.87 6.46
CA ALA A 262 5.18 3.70 6.01
C ALA A 262 3.81 3.01 6.16
N VAL A 263 3.80 1.67 6.12
CA VAL A 263 2.60 0.83 6.33
C VAL A 263 2.37 0.60 7.82
N ALA A 264 3.41 0.18 8.56
CA ALA A 264 3.34 -0.09 10.00
C ALA A 264 2.78 1.09 10.80
N LYS A 265 3.21 2.33 10.49
CA LYS A 265 2.71 3.55 11.17
C LYS A 265 1.23 3.84 10.94
N ARG A 266 0.62 3.22 9.93
CA ARG A 266 -0.80 3.41 9.58
C ARG A 266 -1.65 2.19 9.89
N ALA A 267 -1.04 1.03 10.07
CA ALA A 267 -1.74 -0.18 10.42
C ALA A 267 -2.26 -0.06 11.87
N LEU A 268 -3.57 0.04 12.00
CA LEU A 268 -4.27 0.10 13.28
C LEU A 268 -4.41 -1.32 13.86
N GLY A 269 -3.30 -2.05 13.98
CA GLY A 269 -3.28 -3.45 14.42
C GLY A 269 -4.18 -4.39 13.59
N PRO A 270 -4.64 -5.52 14.17
CA PRO A 270 -5.39 -6.54 13.45
C PRO A 270 -6.70 -6.04 12.81
N ILE A 271 -7.38 -5.07 13.43
CA ILE A 271 -8.62 -4.48 12.91
C ILE A 271 -8.31 -3.64 11.67
N GLY A 272 -7.30 -2.77 11.75
CA GLY A 272 -6.86 -1.98 10.60
C GLY A 272 -6.41 -2.85 9.43
N VAL A 273 -5.66 -3.93 9.71
CA VAL A 273 -5.23 -4.90 8.70
C VAL A 273 -6.41 -5.60 8.04
N ALA A 274 -7.40 -6.05 8.81
CA ALA A 274 -8.60 -6.69 8.28
C ALA A 274 -9.40 -5.76 7.35
N ILE A 275 -9.53 -4.50 7.74
CA ILE A 275 -10.19 -3.48 6.92
C ILE A 275 -9.38 -3.24 5.65
N ALA A 276 -8.06 -3.04 5.75
CA ALA A 276 -7.19 -2.84 4.59
C ALA A 276 -7.28 -4.01 3.58
N ILE A 277 -7.35 -5.26 4.07
CA ILE A 277 -7.55 -6.45 3.23
C ILE A 277 -8.87 -6.36 2.45
N VAL A 278 -9.97 -6.10 3.16
CA VAL A 278 -11.31 -6.05 2.55
C VAL A 278 -11.45 -4.85 1.62
N SER A 279 -11.03 -3.66 2.04
CA SER A 279 -11.06 -2.44 1.23
C SER A 279 -10.27 -2.60 -0.06
N PHE A 280 -9.06 -3.16 0.03
CA PHE A 280 -8.22 -3.39 -1.14
C PHE A 280 -8.88 -4.36 -2.12
N THR A 281 -9.45 -5.46 -1.65
CA THR A 281 -10.11 -6.44 -2.53
C THR A 281 -11.41 -5.92 -3.13
N LEU A 282 -12.21 -5.14 -2.39
CA LEU A 282 -13.39 -4.48 -2.95
C LEU A 282 -12.98 -3.52 -4.07
N CYS A 283 -11.99 -2.67 -3.83
CA CYS A 283 -11.50 -1.72 -4.84
C CYS A 283 -10.87 -2.40 -6.06
N MET A 284 -10.31 -3.61 -5.92
CA MET A 284 -9.81 -4.37 -7.09
C MET A 284 -10.92 -4.99 -7.96
N ASN A 285 -12.13 -5.15 -7.41
CA ASN A 285 -13.25 -5.82 -8.07
C ASN A 285 -14.30 -4.84 -8.63
N GLU A 286 -14.10 -3.54 -8.45
CA GLU A 286 -14.85 -2.46 -9.12
C GLU A 286 -14.35 -2.26 -10.55
#